data_AF-A0A8T4KZU3-F1
#
_entry.id   AF-A0A8T4KZU3-F1
#
_cell.length_a   1.000
_cell.length_b   1.000
_cell.length_c   1.000
_cell.angle_alpha   90.00
_cell.angle_beta   90.00
_cell.angle_gamma   90.00
#
_symmetry.space_group_name_H-M   'P 1'
#
loop_
_entity.id
_entity.type
_entity.pdbx_description
1 polymer ?
#
loop_
_entity_poly.entity_id
_entity_poly.type
_entity_poly.pdbx_seq_one_letter_code
_entity_poly.pdbx_strand_id
1 'polypeptide(L)' 'SITQEMVEDAHFITVGFLCESFEGEAQVMEPDEIMEWKWFDLDALPENMFKPSAKIVKNYIAGKIYQKGL' A
#
# COMPACT_ATOMS: atom_id res chain seq x y z
N SER A 1 5.24 -0.29 8.18
CA SER A 1 6.00 -1.39 7.55
C SER A 1 7.01 -0.83 6.58
N ILE A 2 8.14 -1.50 6.36
CA ILE A 2 9.20 -1.11 5.42
C ILE A 2 9.41 -2.26 4.44
N THR A 3 9.45 -1.94 3.15
CA THR A 3 9.75 -2.89 2.07
C THR A 3 10.71 -2.27 1.06
N GLN A 4 11.39 -3.11 0.29
CA GLN A 4 12.22 -2.66 -0.83
C GLN A 4 11.87 -3.41 -2.10
N GLU A 5 12.11 -2.75 -3.23
CA GLU A 5 11.97 -3.32 -4.57
C GLU A 5 13.13 -2.82 -5.43
N MET A 6 13.81 -3.74 -6.10
CA MET A 6 14.85 -3.42 -7.08
C MET A 6 14.35 -3.85 -8.46
N VAL A 7 14.29 -2.90 -9.37
CA VAL A 7 14.08 -3.11 -10.80
C VAL A 7 15.35 -2.73 -11.54
N GLU A 8 15.43 -3.02 -12.85
CA GLU A 8 16.66 -2.84 -13.65
C GLU A 8 17.31 -1.47 -13.46
N ASP A 9 16.51 -0.40 -13.46
CA ASP A 9 17.01 0.98 -13.42
C ASP A 9 16.81 1.69 -12.07
N ALA A 10 16.23 1.03 -11.07
CA ALA A 10 15.85 1.72 -9.84
C ALA A 10 15.75 0.81 -8.61
N HIS A 11 16.07 1.40 -7.45
CA HIS A 11 15.85 0.79 -6.14
C HIS A 11 14.90 1.67 -5.33
N PHE A 12 13.72 1.14 -5.02
CA PHE A 12 12.71 1.81 -4.23
C PHE A 12 12.68 1.27 -2.81
N ILE A 13 12.63 2.19 -1.84
CA ILE A 13 12.26 1.89 -0.45
C ILE A 13 10.86 2.43 -0.21
N THR A 14 9.94 1.57 0.21
CA THR A 14 8.56 1.94 0.54
C THR A 14 8.35 1.85 2.04
N VAL A 15 7.87 2.94 2.64
CA VAL A 15 7.51 3.01 4.06
C VAL A 15 6.00 3.21 4.16
N GLY A 16 5.31 2.21 4.70
CA GLY A 16 3.87 2.27 4.96
C GLY A 16 3.56 2.65 6.40
N PHE A 17 2.58 3.53 6.58
CA PHE A 17 2.07 4.00 7.88
C PHE A 17 0.67 3.44 8.12
N LEU A 18 0.36 3.13 9.38
CA LEU A 18 -1.00 2.84 9.82
C LEU A 18 -1.63 4.15 10.28
N CYS A 19 -2.72 4.56 9.64
CA CYS A 19 -3.56 5.65 10.09
C CYS A 19 -4.76 5.06 10.85
N GLU A 20 -4.83 5.30 12.15
CA GLU A 20 -5.92 4.75 12.99
C GLU A 20 -7.18 5.61 12.96
N SER A 21 -7.06 6.88 12.57
CA SER A 21 -8.18 7.83 12.51
C SER A 21 -7.89 8.97 11.53
N PHE A 22 -8.92 9.38 10.80
CA PHE A 22 -8.94 10.61 10.00
C PHE A 22 -10.35 11.24 10.06
N GLU A 23 -10.46 12.50 9.65
CA GLU A 23 -11.72 13.22 9.56
C GLU A 23 -12.01 13.61 8.11
N GLY A 24 -13.31 13.67 7.74
CA GLY A 24 -13.77 14.00 6.40
C GLY A 24 -14.01 12.76 5.52
N GLU A 25 -14.16 12.99 4.21
CA GLU A 25 -14.38 11.94 3.21
C GLU A 25 -13.21 11.92 2.22
N ALA A 26 -12.83 10.73 1.74
CA ALA A 26 -11.78 10.58 0.73
C ALA A 26 -12.27 11.13 -0.62
N GLN A 27 -11.46 11.99 -1.25
CA GLN A 27 -11.83 12.69 -2.48
C GLN A 27 -10.74 12.57 -3.54
N VAL A 28 -11.15 12.45 -4.80
CA VAL A 28 -10.24 12.51 -5.95
C VAL A 28 -9.78 13.96 -6.11
N MET A 29 -8.51 14.21 -5.82
CA MET A 29 -7.90 15.56 -5.91
C MET A 29 -7.05 15.76 -7.17
N GLU A 30 -6.66 14.68 -7.84
CA GLU A 30 -5.86 14.67 -9.08
C GLU A 30 -6.60 13.81 -10.13
N PRO A 31 -7.69 14.31 -10.74
CA PRO A 31 -8.58 13.49 -11.57
C PRO A 31 -7.95 12.95 -12.87
N ASP A 32 -6.82 13.51 -13.30
CA ASP A 32 -6.07 13.01 -14.46
C ASP A 32 -5.19 11.78 -14.12
N GLU A 33 -4.94 11.53 -12.82
CA GLU A 33 -4.06 10.48 -12.31
C GLU A 33 -4.79 9.45 -11.45
N ILE A 34 -5.79 9.88 -10.67
CA ILE A 34 -6.56 9.07 -9.72
C ILE A 34 -8.01 9.01 -10.17
N MET A 35 -8.50 7.81 -10.48
CA MET A 35 -9.87 7.61 -10.96
C MET A 35 -10.91 7.60 -9.84
N GLU A 36 -10.60 6.96 -8.72
CA GLU A 36 -11.53 6.82 -7.60
C GLU A 36 -10.81 6.53 -6.28
N TRP A 37 -11.51 6.80 -5.18
CA TRP A 37 -11.20 6.25 -3.86
C TRP A 37 -12.23 5.19 -3.50
N LYS A 38 -11.73 4.03 -3.03
CA LYS A 38 -12.58 2.93 -2.62
C LYS A 38 -11.98 2.20 -1.43
N TRP A 39 -12.84 1.90 -0.45
CA TRP A 39 -12.50 1.08 0.71
C TRP A 39 -12.77 -0.38 0.39
N PHE A 40 -11.87 -1.25 0.82
CA PHE A 40 -11.95 -2.70 0.65
C PHE A 40 -11.74 -3.37 2.00
N ASP A 41 -12.48 -4.46 2.25
CA ASP A 41 -12.22 -5.31 3.40
C ASP A 41 -10.88 -6.04 3.20
N LEU A 42 -10.20 -6.35 4.32
CA LEU A 42 -8.86 -6.96 4.28
C LEU A 42 -8.86 -8.39 3.71
N ASP A 43 -10.00 -9.06 3.71
CA ASP A 43 -10.23 -10.38 3.11
C ASP A 43 -10.81 -10.31 1.69
N ALA A 44 -11.08 -9.09 1.18
CA ALA A 44 -11.65 -8.82 -0.14
C ALA A 44 -10.85 -7.77 -0.94
N LEU A 45 -9.52 -7.81 -0.81
CA LEU A 45 -8.61 -6.93 -1.54
C LEU A 45 -8.68 -7.21 -3.07
N PRO A 46 -8.47 -6.19 -3.91
CA PRO A 46 -8.44 -6.38 -5.36
C PRO A 46 -7.23 -7.21 -5.81
N GLU A 47 -7.35 -7.95 -6.91
CA GLU A 47 -6.27 -8.84 -7.38
C GLU A 47 -5.09 -8.08 -8.00
N ASN A 48 -5.34 -7.01 -8.75
CA ASN A 48 -4.33 -6.25 -9.50
C ASN A 48 -3.77 -5.06 -8.71
N MET A 49 -3.27 -5.31 -7.49
CA MET A 49 -2.65 -4.27 -6.68
C MET A 49 -1.24 -3.89 -7.16
N PHE A 50 -0.89 -2.62 -6.99
CA PHE A 50 0.50 -2.19 -7.08
C PHE A 50 1.35 -2.96 -6.06
N LYS A 51 2.39 -3.67 -6.53
CA LYS A 51 3.13 -4.66 -5.75
C LYS A 51 3.67 -4.13 -4.41
N PRO A 52 4.26 -2.92 -4.32
CA PRO A 52 4.69 -2.37 -3.03
C PRO A 52 3.55 -2.22 -2.02
N SER A 53 2.39 -1.70 -2.44
CA SER A 53 1.22 -1.54 -1.57
C SER A 53 0.73 -2.90 -1.07
N ALA A 54 0.68 -3.92 -1.92
CA ALA A 54 0.31 -5.28 -1.52
C ALA A 54 1.28 -5.87 -0.47
N LYS A 55 2.59 -5.65 -0.63
CA LYS A 55 3.60 -6.08 0.37
C LYS A 55 3.36 -5.39 1.73
N ILE A 56 3.03 -4.10 1.74
CA ILE A 56 2.71 -3.35 2.98
C ILE A 56 1.47 -3.93 3.67
N VAL A 57 0.39 -4.17 2.93
CA VAL A 57 -0.86 -4.74 3.49
C VAL A 57 -0.63 -6.14 4.04
N LYS A 58 0.10 -7.00 3.32
CA LYS A 58 0.48 -8.35 3.79
C LYS A 58 1.28 -8.29 5.09
N ASN A 59 2.21 -7.34 5.20
CA ASN A 59 2.98 -7.12 6.41
C ASN A 59 2.11 -6.68 7.58
N TYR A 60 1.16 -5.78 7.35
CA TYR A 60 0.19 -5.35 8.36
C TYR A 60 -0.64 -6.53 8.87
N ILE A 61 -1.24 -7.33 7.97
CA ILE A 61 -2.03 -8.52 8.33
C ILE A 61 -1.19 -9.53 9.12
N ALA A 62 0.09 -9.69 8.79
CA ALA A 62 1.01 -10.58 9.49
C ALA A 62 1.57 -10.01 10.80
N GLY A 63 1.24 -8.77 11.18
CA GLY A 63 1.81 -8.09 12.36
C GLY A 63 3.31 -7.81 12.23
N LYS A 64 3.84 -7.67 11.01
CA LYS A 64 5.26 -7.51 10.73
C LYS A 64 5.58 -6.10 10.25
N ILE A 65 6.66 -5.51 10.78
CA ILE A 65 7.16 -4.23 10.30
C ILE A 65 8.06 -4.44 9.05
N TYR A 66 8.83 -5.52 8.99
CA TYR A 66 9.75 -5.85 7.89
C TYR A 66 9.84 -7.37 7.67
N GLN A 67 10.15 -7.80 6.45
CA GLN A 67 10.47 -9.20 6.13
C GLN A 67 11.82 -9.26 5.41
N LYS A 68 12.74 -10.06 5.94
CA LYS A 68 14.07 -10.27 5.35
C LYS A 68 13.96 -11.32 4.24
N GLY A 69 14.33 -10.98 3.00
CA GLY A 69 14.48 -11.95 1.90
C GLY A 69 13.23 -12.20 1.06
N LEU A 70 12.62 -11.14 0.54
CA LEU A 70 11.88 -11.20 -0.72
C LEU A 70 12.77 -10.65 -1.83
#